data_AF-A0A3R9Y8M9-F1
#
_entry.id   AF-A0A3R9Y8M9-F1
#
_cell.length_a   1.000
_cell.length_b   1.000
_cell.length_c   1.000
_cell.angle_alpha   90.00
_cell.angle_beta   90.00
_cell.angle_gamma   90.00
#
_symmetry.space_group_name_H-M   'P 1'
#
loop_
_entity.id
_entity.type
_entity.pdbx_description
1 polymer ?
#
loop_
_entity_poly.entity_id
_entity_poly.type
_entity_poly.pdbx_seq_one_letter_code
_entity_poly.pdbx_strand_id
1 'polypeptide(L)'
;FTLDLATGLELADGARTLAAVSAEAILKAAEQMPGQPKLWIVCGGGRKNPHIVADLRAGAGRQGGEVLLAEDVGLDGDAMEAEAWAYLAVRSVMGLPLTFPTTTGCRQAVTGGVLVGRDGKA
;
A
#
# COMPACT_ATOMS: atom_id res chain seq x y z
N PHE A 1 -8.39 17.17 -25.13
CA PHE A 1 -8.72 17.60 -23.75
C PHE A 1 -8.38 19.08 -23.64
N THR A 2 -9.30 19.92 -23.13
CA THR A 2 -9.05 21.36 -22.89
C THR A 2 -8.70 21.61 -21.43
N LEU A 3 -8.06 22.73 -21.13
CA LEU A 3 -7.70 23.14 -19.76
C LEU A 3 -8.76 24.04 -19.11
N ASP A 4 -9.95 24.16 -19.71
CA ASP A 4 -10.96 25.14 -19.31
C ASP A 4 -11.37 24.96 -17.83
N LEU A 5 -11.46 23.71 -17.36
CA LEU A 5 -11.78 23.36 -15.96
C LEU A 5 -10.68 23.75 -14.95
N ALA A 6 -9.47 24.02 -15.42
CA ALA A 6 -8.34 24.44 -14.60
C ALA A 6 -8.08 25.95 -14.68
N THR A 7 -8.92 26.71 -15.40
CA THR A 7 -8.75 28.16 -15.55
C THR A 7 -8.87 28.85 -14.21
N GLY A 8 -7.85 29.64 -13.85
CA GLY A 8 -7.81 30.38 -12.58
C GLY A 8 -7.38 29.55 -11.37
N LEU A 9 -7.05 28.27 -11.54
CA LEU A 9 -6.47 27.44 -10.47
C LEU A 9 -4.98 27.71 -10.31
N GLU A 10 -4.51 27.60 -9.07
CA GLU A 10 -3.10 27.67 -8.72
C GLU A 10 -2.45 26.28 -8.72
N LEU A 11 -1.11 26.25 -8.67
CA LEU A 11 -0.37 24.99 -8.54
C LEU A 11 -0.76 24.21 -7.27
N ALA A 12 -1.07 24.93 -6.19
CA ALA A 12 -1.53 24.33 -4.94
C ALA A 12 -2.85 23.57 -5.10
N ASP A 13 -3.76 24.07 -5.94
CA ASP A 13 -5.01 23.38 -6.25
C ASP A 13 -4.74 22.07 -6.98
N GLY A 14 -3.85 22.08 -7.98
CA GLY A 14 -3.42 20.87 -8.67
C GLY A 14 -2.83 19.83 -7.71
N ALA A 15 -1.93 20.23 -6.81
CA ALA A 15 -1.35 19.33 -5.81
C ALA A 15 -2.41 18.77 -4.83
N ARG A 16 -3.36 19.61 -4.39
CA ARG A 16 -4.47 19.18 -3.53
C ARG A 16 -5.39 18.20 -4.27
N THR A 17 -5.74 18.47 -5.52
CA THR A 17 -6.56 17.57 -6.35
C THR A 17 -5.87 16.22 -6.51
N LEU A 18 -4.58 16.17 -6.82
CA LEU A 18 -3.85 14.90 -6.99
C LEU A 18 -3.80 14.07 -5.70
N ALA A 19 -3.59 14.71 -4.56
CA ALA A 19 -3.62 14.02 -3.28
C ALA A 19 -5.04 13.56 -2.90
N ALA A 20 -6.09 14.32 -3.23
CA ALA A 20 -7.48 13.89 -3.03
C ALA A 20 -7.83 12.69 -3.92
N VAL A 21 -7.47 12.74 -5.21
CA VAL A 21 -7.65 11.62 -6.15
C VAL A 21 -6.91 10.38 -5.67
N SER A 22 -5.72 10.53 -5.11
CA SER A 22 -4.95 9.41 -4.56
C SER A 22 -5.69 8.72 -3.40
N ALA A 23 -6.23 9.49 -2.44
CA ALA A 23 -7.01 8.95 -1.34
C ALA A 23 -8.33 8.31 -1.81
N GLU A 24 -9.07 8.98 -2.70
CA GLU A 24 -10.33 8.46 -3.25
C GLU A 24 -10.13 7.20 -4.10
N ALA A 25 -9.03 7.10 -4.85
CA ALA A 25 -8.68 5.88 -5.59
C ALA A 25 -8.42 4.69 -4.65
N ILE A 26 -7.71 4.91 -3.53
CA ILE A 26 -7.46 3.88 -2.51
C ILE A 26 -8.78 3.43 -1.87
N LEU A 27 -9.64 4.37 -1.48
CA LEU A 27 -10.94 4.07 -0.89
C LEU A 27 -11.85 3.31 -1.86
N LYS A 28 -11.86 3.69 -3.13
CA LYS A 28 -12.60 2.99 -4.18
C LYS A 28 -12.09 1.57 -4.41
N ALA A 29 -10.79 1.34 -4.28
CA ALA A 29 -10.22 0.00 -4.44
C ALA A 29 -10.74 -1.00 -3.40
N ALA A 30 -11.18 -0.55 -2.21
CA ALA A 30 -11.80 -1.44 -1.22
C ALA A 30 -13.12 -2.08 -1.70
N GLU A 31 -13.81 -1.48 -2.68
CA GLU A 31 -14.98 -2.09 -3.31
C GLU A 31 -14.66 -3.41 -4.04
N GLN A 32 -13.38 -3.64 -4.39
CA GLN A 32 -12.92 -4.87 -5.03
C GLN A 32 -12.51 -5.96 -4.03
N MET A 33 -12.53 -5.66 -2.72
CA MET A 33 -12.16 -6.61 -1.67
C MET A 33 -13.36 -7.49 -1.27
N PRO A 34 -13.14 -8.69 -0.69
CA PRO A 34 -14.23 -9.54 -0.20
C PRO A 34 -15.14 -8.90 0.86
N GLY A 35 -14.66 -7.83 1.51
CA GLY A 35 -15.42 -7.02 2.45
C GLY A 35 -14.68 -5.72 2.77
N GLN A 36 -15.41 -4.74 3.30
CA GLN A 36 -14.84 -3.45 3.67
C GLN A 36 -13.81 -3.60 4.80
N PRO A 37 -12.60 -3.03 4.67
CA PRO A 37 -11.60 -3.09 5.73
C PRO A 37 -12.03 -2.27 6.95
N LYS A 38 -12.00 -2.90 8.12
CA LYS A 38 -12.27 -2.23 9.41
C LYS A 38 -11.07 -1.47 9.96
N LEU A 39 -9.87 -1.86 9.55
CA LEU A 39 -8.61 -1.26 9.99
C LEU A 39 -7.68 -1.12 8.79
N TRP A 40 -7.13 0.07 8.63
CA TRP A 40 -6.19 0.45 7.60
C TRP A 40 -4.90 0.90 8.29
N ILE A 41 -3.79 0.23 7.99
CA ILE A 41 -2.47 0.59 8.51
C ILE A 41 -1.66 1.16 7.35
N VAL A 42 -1.37 2.45 7.38
CA VAL A 42 -0.72 3.17 6.27
C VAL A 42 0.80 3.21 6.49
N CYS A 43 1.54 2.67 5.52
CA CYS A 43 3.01 2.68 5.47
C CYS A 43 3.51 3.42 4.21
N GLY A 44 4.83 3.44 3.99
CA GLY A 44 5.46 4.11 2.84
C GLY A 44 5.43 5.63 2.94
N GLY A 45 6.05 6.33 1.98
CA GLY A 45 6.19 7.79 2.04
C GLY A 45 4.85 8.56 2.10
N GLY A 46 3.81 8.03 1.46
CA GLY A 46 2.48 8.65 1.43
C GLY A 46 1.83 8.85 2.80
N ARG A 47 2.18 8.01 3.79
CA ARG A 47 1.70 8.12 5.18
C ARG A 47 2.12 9.44 5.84
N LYS A 48 3.17 10.09 5.34
CA LYS A 48 3.68 11.39 5.85
C LYS A 48 2.94 12.59 5.22
N ASN A 49 2.09 12.37 4.21
CA ASN A 49 1.29 13.44 3.62
C ASN A 49 0.01 13.67 4.44
N PRO A 50 -0.11 14.80 5.17
CA PRO A 50 -1.22 15.02 6.08
C PRO A 50 -2.57 15.12 5.36
N HIS A 51 -2.59 15.59 4.11
CA HIS A 51 -3.83 15.70 3.35
C HIS A 51 -4.32 14.35 2.83
N ILE A 52 -3.43 13.45 2.39
CA ILE A 52 -3.82 12.09 2.00
C ILE A 52 -4.35 11.34 3.22
N VAL A 53 -3.65 11.40 4.35
CA VAL A 53 -4.07 10.73 5.59
C VAL A 53 -5.41 11.26 6.11
N ALA A 54 -5.63 12.58 6.06
CA ALA A 54 -6.90 13.18 6.46
C ALA A 54 -8.07 12.69 5.59
N ASP A 55 -7.89 12.68 4.27
CA ASP A 55 -8.92 12.20 3.34
C ASP A 55 -9.20 10.70 3.52
N LEU A 56 -8.16 9.88 3.71
CA LEU A 56 -8.32 8.45 4.02
C LEU A 56 -9.07 8.24 5.33
N ARG A 57 -8.71 8.97 6.41
CA ARG A 57 -9.41 8.89 7.71
C ARG A 57 -10.89 9.25 7.57
N ALA A 58 -11.20 10.34 6.87
CA ALA A 58 -12.57 10.76 6.65
C ALA A 58 -13.35 9.74 5.80
N GLY A 59 -12.74 9.25 4.71
CA GLY A 59 -13.36 8.31 3.79
C GLY A 59 -13.61 6.93 4.39
N ALA A 60 -12.58 6.34 4.99
CA ALA A 60 -12.69 5.05 5.67
C ALA A 60 -13.65 5.14 6.87
N GLY A 61 -13.61 6.26 7.63
CA GLY A 61 -14.53 6.49 8.75
C GLY A 61 -16.01 6.48 8.33
N ARG A 62 -16.35 7.07 7.17
CA ARG A 62 -17.72 6.98 6.61
C ARG A 62 -18.13 5.54 6.27
N GLN A 63 -17.18 4.66 6.02
CA GLN A 63 -17.39 3.24 5.72
C GLN A 63 -17.24 2.34 6.96
N GLY A 64 -17.06 2.92 8.15
CA GLY A 64 -16.89 2.18 9.41
C GLY A 64 -15.48 1.60 9.63
N GLY A 65 -14.48 2.10 8.90
CA GLY A 65 -13.07 1.73 9.06
C GLY A 65 -12.26 2.76 9.86
N GLU A 66 -11.21 2.28 10.51
CA GLU A 66 -10.22 3.10 11.23
C GLU A 66 -8.90 3.16 10.44
N VAL A 67 -8.25 4.33 10.43
CA VAL A 67 -6.96 4.53 9.75
C VAL A 67 -5.89 4.90 10.77
N LEU A 68 -4.92 3.99 10.91
CA LEU A 68 -3.71 4.14 11.70
C LEU A 68 -2.49 4.29 10.79
N LEU A 69 -1.46 4.97 11.30
CA LEU A 69 -0.13 4.94 10.68
C LEU A 69 0.62 3.69 11.16
N ALA A 70 1.61 3.26 10.38
CA ALA A 70 2.48 2.15 10.77
C ALA A 70 3.08 2.34 12.18
N GLU A 71 3.47 3.57 12.49
CA GLU A 71 4.07 3.93 13.78
C GLU A 71 3.07 3.80 14.95
N ASP A 72 1.77 3.99 14.71
CA ASP A 72 0.72 3.84 15.75
C ASP A 72 0.61 2.39 16.25
N VAL A 73 1.06 1.42 15.46
CA VAL A 73 1.08 -0.01 15.79
C VAL A 73 2.50 -0.56 16.02
N GLY A 74 3.49 0.32 16.18
CA GLY A 74 4.87 -0.04 16.48
C GLY A 74 5.67 -0.57 15.30
N LEU A 75 5.24 -0.29 14.06
CA LEU A 75 5.95 -0.64 12.84
C LEU A 75 6.75 0.55 12.30
N ASP A 76 7.88 0.28 11.64
CA ASP A 76 8.61 1.29 10.88
C ASP A 76 8.00 1.41 9.47
N GLY A 77 7.25 2.49 9.23
CA GLY A 77 6.60 2.70 7.94
C GLY A 77 7.56 3.04 6.80
N ASP A 78 8.81 3.43 7.05
CA ASP A 78 9.83 3.65 6.01
C ASP A 78 10.54 2.35 5.62
N ALA A 79 10.66 1.40 6.57
CA ALA A 79 11.35 0.14 6.34
C ALA A 79 10.46 -0.98 5.77
N MET A 80 9.14 -0.82 5.77
CA MET A 80 8.15 -1.86 5.45
C MET A 80 8.47 -2.69 4.19
N GLU A 81 8.86 -2.05 3.08
CA GLU A 81 9.19 -2.77 1.85
C GLU A 81 10.48 -3.60 1.99
N ALA A 82 11.51 -3.07 2.66
CA ALA A 82 12.75 -3.78 2.91
C ALA A 82 12.55 -4.97 3.86
N GLU A 83 11.74 -4.79 4.90
CA GLU A 83 11.35 -5.87 5.83
C GLU A 83 10.56 -6.96 5.13
N ALA A 84 9.63 -6.60 4.22
CA ALA A 84 8.91 -7.57 3.40
C ALA A 84 9.87 -8.42 2.56
N TRP A 85 10.89 -7.82 1.94
CA TRP A 85 11.93 -8.59 1.22
C TRP A 85 12.72 -9.53 2.13
N ALA A 86 13.11 -9.07 3.32
CA ALA A 86 13.80 -9.92 4.30
C ALA A 86 12.94 -11.11 4.72
N TYR A 87 11.65 -10.88 4.98
CA TYR A 87 10.68 -11.92 5.29
C TYR A 87 10.54 -12.95 4.16
N LEU A 88 10.43 -12.49 2.91
CA LEU A 88 10.36 -13.38 1.74
C LEU A 88 11.65 -14.19 1.54
N ALA A 89 12.83 -13.62 1.83
CA ALA A 89 14.10 -14.33 1.75
C ALA A 89 14.17 -15.49 2.77
N VAL A 90 13.77 -15.26 4.02
CA VAL A 90 13.72 -16.32 5.04
C VAL A 90 12.75 -17.43 4.62
N ARG A 91 11.57 -17.07 4.10
CA ARG A 91 10.60 -18.04 3.60
C ARG A 91 11.11 -18.86 2.42
N SER A 92 11.85 -18.22 1.50
CA SER A 92 12.48 -18.90 0.36
C SER A 92 13.44 -19.99 0.85
N VAL A 93 14.35 -19.66 1.78
CA VAL A 93 15.31 -20.60 2.39
C VAL A 93 14.59 -21.75 3.10
N MET A 94 13.44 -21.48 3.72
CA MET A 94 12.61 -22.48 4.40
C MET A 94 11.67 -23.27 3.45
N GLY A 95 11.68 -22.98 2.14
CA GLY A 95 10.77 -23.61 1.19
C GLY A 95 9.29 -23.24 1.37
N LEU A 96 8.99 -22.16 2.09
CA LEU A 96 7.62 -21.72 2.39
C LEU A 96 7.02 -20.88 1.24
N PRO A 97 5.68 -20.86 1.07
CA PRO A 97 5.07 -20.06 0.02
C PRO A 97 5.37 -18.56 0.12
N LEU A 98 5.73 -17.93 -1.00
CA LEU A 98 5.97 -16.49 -1.11
C LEU A 98 4.77 -15.72 -1.67
N THR A 99 3.92 -16.42 -2.42
CA THR A 99 2.69 -15.88 -3.00
C THR A 99 1.55 -16.90 -2.92
N PHE A 100 0.33 -16.40 -3.04
CA PHE A 100 -0.91 -17.15 -2.89
C PHE A 100 -1.85 -16.88 -4.07
N PRO A 101 -2.81 -17.79 -4.36
CA PRO A 101 -3.81 -17.56 -5.40
C PRO A 101 -4.56 -16.23 -5.23
N THR A 102 -4.81 -15.82 -3.99
CA THR A 102 -5.52 -14.58 -3.66
C THR A 102 -4.68 -13.31 -3.81
N THR A 103 -3.35 -13.41 -3.91
CA THR A 103 -2.45 -12.25 -4.07
C THR A 103 -2.04 -12.04 -5.52
N THR A 104 -1.65 -13.09 -6.25
CA THR A 104 -1.13 -12.98 -7.63
C THR A 104 -1.86 -13.86 -8.65
N GLY A 105 -2.88 -14.61 -8.25
CA GLY A 105 -3.60 -15.51 -9.17
C GLY A 105 -2.86 -16.80 -9.54
N CYS A 106 -1.82 -17.19 -8.79
CA CYS A 106 -1.14 -18.48 -9.04
C CYS A 106 -2.08 -19.67 -8.73
N ARG A 107 -1.88 -20.82 -9.40
CA ARG A 107 -2.78 -21.99 -9.27
C ARG A 107 -2.86 -22.57 -7.85
N GLN A 108 -1.75 -22.56 -7.14
CA GLN A 108 -1.62 -22.97 -5.74
C GLN A 108 -0.55 -22.09 -5.09
N ALA A 109 -0.48 -22.09 -3.75
CA ALA A 109 0.58 -21.37 -3.05
C ALA A 109 1.95 -21.93 -3.43
N VAL A 110 2.91 -21.06 -3.76
CA VAL A 110 4.23 -21.48 -4.27
C VAL A 110 5.35 -20.73 -3.58
N THR A 111 6.46 -21.44 -3.34
CA THR A 111 7.74 -20.82 -2.97
C THR A 111 8.39 -20.16 -4.20
N GLY A 112 9.50 -19.47 -4.00
CA GLY A 112 10.29 -18.85 -5.05
C GLY A 112 11.63 -18.35 -4.51
N GLY A 113 12.30 -17.50 -5.29
CA GLY A 113 13.65 -17.03 -5.00
C GLY A 113 14.73 -18.03 -5.40
N VAL A 114 15.96 -17.52 -5.56
CA VAL A 114 17.16 -18.32 -5.84
C VAL A 114 18.19 -17.94 -4.79
N LEU A 115 18.64 -18.93 -4.01
CA LEU A 115 19.68 -18.70 -3.01
C LEU A 115 21.02 -18.61 -3.72
N VAL A 116 21.62 -17.43 -3.71
CA VAL A 116 22.99 -17.26 -4.20
C VAL A 116 23.94 -17.43 -3.01
N GLY A 117 24.78 -18.46 -3.07
CA GLY A 117 25.81 -18.69 -2.06
C GLY A 117 26.82 -17.54 -2.01
N ARG A 118 27.59 -17.46 -0.92
CA ARG A 118 28.62 -16.41 -0.73
C ARG A 118 29.64 -16.31 -1.87
N ASP A 119 29.82 -17.39 -2.64
CA ASP A 119 30.74 -17.46 -3.79
C ASP A 119 30.08 -17.05 -5.12
N GLY A 120 28.85 -16.51 -5.09
CA GLY A 120 28.12 -16.06 -6.29
C GLY A 120 27.51 -17.19 -7.13
N LYS A 121 27.51 -18.43 -6.64
CA LYS A 121 26.90 -19.57 -7.32
C LYS A 121 25.50 -19.82 -6.77
N ALA A 122 24.53 -19.90 -7.68
CA ALA A 122 23.16 -20.33 -7.42
C ALA A 122 23.06 -21.85 -7.26
#